data_AF-A0A2H0HS97-F1
#
_entry.id   AF-A0A2H0HS97-F1
#
_cell.length_a   1.000
_cell.length_b   1.000
_cell.length_c   1.000
_cell.angle_alpha   90.00
_cell.angle_beta   90.00
_cell.angle_gamma   90.00
#
_symmetry.space_group_name_H-M   'P 1'
#
loop_
_entity.id
_entity.type
_entity.pdbx_description
1 polymer ?
#
loop_
_entity_poly.entity_id
_entity_poly.type
_entity_poly.pdbx_seq_one_letter_code
_entity_poly.pdbx_strand_id
1 'polypeptide(L)'
;RLFRAGGGWMVRWTLRDAGTEIARITRSATSAIPLLAAGADLAADELARRYHEVTVSGPPGEYVVRVHAIASAGAYARLRAYLDALPFVRAVAPLAAEGDRLTLRLNLASGIEGFRAAVRQGAVLREDTDAGAVPSFGLMP
;
A
#
# COMPACT_ATOMS: atom_id res chain seq x y z
N ARG A 1 -31.21 -3.81 2.52
CA ARG A 1 -32.67 -3.51 2.48
C ARG A 1 -33.00 -2.77 1.19
N LEU A 2 -33.96 -3.26 0.42
CA LEU A 2 -34.53 -2.57 -0.74
C LEU A 2 -35.94 -2.08 -0.38
N PHE A 3 -36.30 -0.85 -0.77
CA PHE A 3 -37.60 -0.27 -0.49
C PHE A 3 -37.98 0.78 -1.53
N ARG A 4 -39.28 1.03 -1.71
CA ARG A 4 -39.75 2.16 -2.52
C ARG A 4 -39.54 3.46 -1.76
N ALA A 5 -39.08 4.49 -2.46
CA ALA A 5 -38.91 5.83 -1.92
C ALA A 5 -39.25 6.84 -3.03
N GLY A 6 -40.29 7.66 -2.80
CA GLY A 6 -40.85 8.53 -3.84
C GLY A 6 -41.31 7.76 -5.08
N GLY A 7 -41.04 8.29 -6.27
CA GLY A 7 -41.33 7.67 -7.57
C GLY A 7 -40.37 6.56 -8.00
N GLY A 8 -39.46 6.11 -7.13
CA GLY A 8 -38.42 5.15 -7.47
C GLY A 8 -38.14 4.12 -6.39
N TRP A 9 -36.98 3.49 -6.51
CA TRP A 9 -36.47 2.47 -5.62
C TRP A 9 -35.21 2.96 -4.93
N MET A 10 -35.03 2.55 -3.68
CA MET A 10 -33.84 2.81 -2.90
C MET A 10 -33.35 1.51 -2.26
N VAL A 11 -32.03 1.30 -2.33
CA VAL A 11 -31.34 0.22 -1.64
C VAL A 11 -30.41 0.81 -0.60
N ARG A 12 -30.39 0.17 0.56
CA ARG A 12 -29.41 0.41 1.61
C ARG A 12 -28.71 -0.90 1.93
N TRP A 13 -27.41 -0.95 1.69
CA TRP A 13 -26.55 -2.04 2.13
C TRP A 13 -25.84 -1.65 3.41
N THR A 14 -25.76 -2.62 4.29
CA THR A 14 -24.96 -2.56 5.49
C THR A 14 -23.99 -3.72 5.40
N LEU A 15 -22.72 -3.41 5.22
CA LEU A 15 -21.67 -4.40 5.21
C LEU A 15 -21.20 -4.62 6.64
N ARG A 16 -21.11 -5.88 7.05
CA ARG A 16 -20.61 -6.29 8.36
C ARG A 16 -19.46 -7.26 8.22
N ASP A 17 -18.46 -7.09 9.05
CA ASP A 17 -17.33 -8.01 9.20
C ASP A 17 -17.12 -8.31 10.68
N ALA A 18 -16.96 -9.60 11.01
CA ALA A 18 -16.88 -10.11 12.39
C ALA A 18 -17.93 -9.51 13.36
N GLY A 19 -19.15 -9.24 12.86
CA GLY A 19 -20.26 -8.65 13.64
C GLY A 19 -20.25 -7.12 13.74
N THR A 20 -19.19 -6.45 13.29
CA THR A 20 -19.08 -4.97 13.26
C THR A 20 -19.60 -4.42 11.94
N GLU A 21 -20.38 -3.34 11.98
CA GLU A 21 -20.77 -2.61 10.76
C GLU A 21 -19.57 -1.84 10.23
N ILE A 22 -19.16 -2.19 9.00
CA ILE A 22 -17.94 -1.68 8.39
C ILE A 22 -18.21 -0.69 7.27
N ALA A 23 -19.40 -0.73 6.67
CA ALA A 23 -19.84 0.27 5.70
C ALA A 23 -21.36 0.32 5.60
N ARG A 24 -21.86 1.50 5.21
CA ARG A 24 -23.27 1.72 4.89
C ARG A 24 -23.39 2.46 3.57
N ILE A 25 -23.95 1.79 2.58
CA ILE A 25 -24.08 2.31 1.21
C ILE A 25 -25.57 2.49 0.93
N THR A 26 -25.96 3.67 0.44
CA THR A 26 -27.34 3.94 0.01
C THR A 26 -27.33 4.39 -1.45
N ARG A 27 -28.19 3.80 -2.28
CA ARG A 27 -28.38 4.19 -3.69
C ARG A 27 -29.85 4.18 -4.07
N SER A 28 -30.22 4.97 -5.07
CA SER A 28 -31.58 5.04 -5.63
C SER A 28 -31.57 4.94 -7.15
N ALA A 29 -32.62 4.34 -7.70
CA ALA A 29 -32.84 4.23 -9.15
C ALA A 29 -34.34 4.15 -9.46
N THR A 30 -34.70 4.40 -10.72
CA THR A 30 -36.09 4.36 -11.18
C THR A 30 -36.66 2.92 -11.19
N SER A 31 -35.80 1.91 -11.33
CA SER A 31 -36.16 0.49 -11.27
C SER A 31 -35.29 -0.27 -10.26
N ALA A 32 -35.83 -1.37 -9.72
CA ALA A 32 -35.16 -2.18 -8.71
C ALA A 32 -34.01 -3.05 -9.26
N ILE A 33 -34.11 -3.46 -10.53
CA ILE A 33 -33.16 -4.40 -11.17
C ILE A 33 -31.70 -3.92 -11.12
N PRO A 34 -31.35 -2.68 -11.55
CA PRO A 34 -29.96 -2.22 -11.50
C PRO A 34 -29.44 -2.04 -10.07
N LEU A 35 -30.33 -1.76 -9.10
CA LEU A 35 -29.94 -1.66 -7.70
C LEU A 35 -29.55 -3.02 -7.12
N LEU A 36 -30.22 -4.10 -7.52
CA LEU A 36 -29.89 -5.45 -7.05
C LEU A 36 -28.57 -5.95 -7.65
N ALA A 37 -28.35 -5.69 -8.95
CA ALA A 37 -27.12 -6.10 -9.63
C ALA A 37 -25.86 -5.44 -9.05
N ALA A 38 -25.93 -4.16 -8.67
CA ALA A 38 -24.79 -3.41 -8.16
C ALA A 38 -24.32 -3.80 -6.75
N GLY A 39 -25.08 -4.63 -6.02
CA GLY A 39 -24.80 -4.91 -4.61
C GLY A 39 -23.53 -5.73 -4.36
N ALA A 40 -23.23 -6.69 -5.24
CA ALA A 40 -22.03 -7.52 -5.13
C ALA A 40 -20.76 -6.71 -5.44
N ASP A 41 -20.79 -5.93 -6.53
CA ASP A 41 -19.66 -5.11 -6.95
C ASP A 41 -19.31 -4.04 -5.90
N LEU A 42 -20.31 -3.39 -5.32
CA LEU A 42 -20.08 -2.37 -4.29
C LEU A 42 -19.59 -2.94 -2.96
N ALA A 43 -19.98 -4.17 -2.63
CA ALA A 43 -19.43 -4.87 -1.47
C ALA A 43 -17.96 -5.26 -1.72
N ALA A 44 -17.64 -5.71 -2.95
CA ALA A 44 -16.28 -6.03 -3.36
C ALA A 44 -15.38 -4.79 -3.36
N ASP A 45 -15.83 -3.66 -3.91
CA ASP A 45 -15.09 -2.39 -3.93
C ASP A 45 -14.82 -1.87 -2.51
N GLU A 46 -15.78 -1.98 -1.60
CA GLU A 46 -15.63 -1.49 -0.23
C GLU A 46 -14.76 -2.42 0.63
N LEU A 47 -14.85 -3.74 0.42
CA LEU A 47 -13.91 -4.70 1.00
C LEU A 47 -12.50 -4.45 0.45
N ALA A 48 -12.35 -4.26 -0.86
CA ALA A 48 -11.08 -3.92 -1.48
C ALA A 48 -10.51 -2.64 -0.85
N ARG A 49 -11.27 -1.54 -0.80
CA ARG A 49 -10.85 -0.27 -0.17
C ARG A 49 -10.42 -0.47 1.28
N ARG A 50 -11.18 -1.23 2.07
CA ARG A 50 -10.85 -1.52 3.48
C ARG A 50 -9.63 -2.42 3.62
N TYR A 51 -9.42 -3.42 2.76
CA TYR A 51 -8.21 -4.25 2.75
C TYR A 51 -7.01 -3.50 2.17
N HIS A 52 -7.20 -2.54 1.28
CA HIS A 52 -6.16 -1.60 0.87
C HIS A 52 -5.72 -0.71 2.05
N GLU A 53 -6.63 -0.30 2.94
CA GLU A 53 -6.33 0.49 4.15
C GLU A 53 -5.79 -0.35 5.33
N VAL A 54 -6.18 -1.63 5.46
CA VAL A 54 -5.77 -2.54 6.55
C VAL A 54 -4.46 -3.29 6.24
N THR A 55 -4.00 -3.24 4.99
CA THR A 55 -2.72 -3.84 4.58
C THR A 55 -1.57 -2.87 4.83
N VAL A 56 -1.12 -2.78 6.08
CA VAL A 56 0.15 -2.11 6.45
C VAL A 56 1.39 -2.84 5.88
N SER A 57 1.17 -3.95 5.15
CA SER A 57 2.19 -4.78 4.52
C SER A 57 1.69 -5.23 3.15
N GLY A 58 1.93 -4.45 2.10
CA GLY A 58 1.53 -4.77 0.70
C GLY A 58 1.92 -6.19 0.26
N PRO A 59 1.45 -6.65 -0.93
CA PRO A 59 1.68 -8.04 -1.35
C PRO A 59 3.18 -8.37 -1.38
N PRO A 60 3.59 -9.59 -0.97
CA PRO A 60 4.97 -10.02 -1.14
C PRO A 60 5.38 -9.92 -2.62
N GLY A 61 6.61 -9.46 -2.91
CA GLY A 61 7.04 -9.29 -4.30
C GLY A 61 8.35 -8.56 -4.48
N GLU A 62 8.71 -8.31 -5.74
CA GLU A 62 9.87 -7.47 -6.11
C GLU A 62 9.46 -6.01 -6.27
N TYR A 63 10.22 -5.12 -5.65
CA TYR A 63 9.98 -3.67 -5.65
C TYR A 63 11.25 -2.93 -6.03
N VAL A 64 11.13 -1.97 -6.95
CA VAL A 64 12.22 -1.05 -7.26
C VAL A 64 12.14 0.16 -6.34
N VAL A 65 13.24 0.46 -5.69
CA VAL A 65 13.39 1.64 -4.82
C VAL A 65 14.65 2.41 -5.18
N ARG A 66 14.69 3.65 -4.74
CA ARG A 66 15.80 4.56 -4.96
C ARG A 66 16.33 5.02 -3.61
N VAL A 67 17.65 4.95 -3.44
CA VAL A 67 18.34 5.40 -2.23
C VAL A 67 19.31 6.52 -2.60
N HIS A 68 19.19 7.65 -1.93
CA HIS A 68 20.03 8.84 -2.11
C HIS A 68 21.11 8.94 -1.02
N ALA A 69 22.03 9.90 -1.17
CA ALA A 69 23.15 10.13 -0.25
C ALA A 69 24.13 8.94 -0.11
N ILE A 70 24.24 8.10 -1.15
CA ILE A 70 25.23 7.02 -1.24
C ILE A 70 26.50 7.56 -1.90
N ALA A 71 27.24 8.40 -1.17
CA ALA A 71 28.43 9.08 -1.68
C ALA A 71 29.75 8.31 -1.45
N SER A 72 29.72 7.15 -0.81
CA SER A 72 30.92 6.36 -0.50
C SER A 72 30.65 4.87 -0.33
N ALA A 73 31.71 4.06 -0.37
CA ALA A 73 31.63 2.63 -0.04
C ALA A 73 31.14 2.39 1.40
N GLY A 74 31.48 3.27 2.34
CA GLY A 74 31.00 3.20 3.73
C GLY A 74 29.49 3.44 3.83
N ALA A 75 28.97 4.42 3.09
CA ALA A 75 27.53 4.68 3.01
C ALA A 75 26.78 3.47 2.44
N TYR A 76 27.32 2.85 1.38
CA TYR A 76 26.77 1.63 0.82
C TYR A 76 26.80 0.45 1.81
N ALA A 77 27.91 0.25 2.52
CA ALA A 77 28.03 -0.81 3.52
C ALA A 77 27.01 -0.64 4.66
N ARG A 78 26.79 0.59 5.15
CA ARG A 78 25.76 0.91 6.16
C ARG A 78 24.35 0.62 5.63
N LEU A 79 24.04 1.04 4.41
CA LEU A 79 22.78 0.70 3.75
C LEU A 79 22.58 -0.80 3.66
N ARG A 80 23.61 -1.53 3.22
CA ARG A 80 23.54 -2.99 3.05
C ARG A 80 23.30 -3.70 4.38
N ALA A 81 24.04 -3.34 5.41
CA ALA A 81 23.87 -3.89 6.76
C ALA A 81 22.47 -3.64 7.31
N TYR A 82 21.91 -2.44 7.08
CA TYR A 82 20.52 -2.14 7.46
C TYR A 82 19.52 -3.04 6.73
N LEU A 83 19.64 -3.18 5.41
CA LEU A 83 18.74 -4.02 4.62
C LEU A 83 18.83 -5.50 5.02
N ASP A 84 20.04 -6.01 5.29
CA ASP A 84 20.26 -7.39 5.72
C ASP A 84 19.71 -7.66 7.14
N ALA A 85 19.60 -6.64 7.99
CA ALA A 85 19.02 -6.76 9.33
C ALA A 85 17.48 -6.81 9.33
N LEU A 86 16.82 -6.49 8.21
CA LEU A 86 15.36 -6.53 8.09
C LEU A 86 14.91 -7.95 7.69
N PRO A 87 14.24 -8.72 8.57
CA PRO A 87 13.96 -10.14 8.33
C PRO A 87 12.98 -10.39 7.17
N PHE A 88 12.21 -9.39 6.77
CA PHE A 88 11.27 -9.46 5.66
C PHE A 88 11.90 -9.05 4.31
N VAL A 89 13.18 -8.64 4.27
CA VAL A 89 13.93 -8.41 3.04
C VAL A 89 14.61 -9.72 2.64
N ARG A 90 14.08 -10.38 1.60
CA ARG A 90 14.56 -11.69 1.14
C ARG A 90 15.73 -11.60 0.18
N ALA A 91 15.80 -10.53 -0.61
CA ALA A 91 16.89 -10.30 -1.56
C ALA A 91 17.05 -8.81 -1.85
N VAL A 92 18.28 -8.41 -2.16
CA VAL A 92 18.67 -7.05 -2.54
C VAL A 92 19.57 -7.14 -3.77
N ALA A 93 19.20 -6.48 -4.87
CA ALA A 93 19.98 -6.43 -6.10
C ALA A 93 20.16 -4.98 -6.57
N PRO A 94 21.40 -4.48 -6.71
CA PRO A 94 21.66 -3.20 -7.37
C PRO A 94 21.27 -3.26 -8.86
N LEU A 95 20.52 -2.26 -9.32
CA LEU A 95 20.12 -2.13 -10.73
C LEU A 95 20.93 -1.05 -11.46
N ALA A 96 21.17 0.08 -10.80
CA ALA A 96 21.92 1.21 -11.36
C ALA A 96 22.49 2.08 -10.23
N ALA A 97 23.63 2.72 -10.48
CA ALA A 97 24.20 3.75 -9.62
C ALA A 97 24.52 4.99 -10.44
N GLU A 98 24.04 6.15 -10.01
CA GLU A 98 24.20 7.43 -10.71
C GLU A 98 24.49 8.53 -9.68
N GLY A 99 25.71 9.08 -9.68
CA GLY A 99 26.11 10.06 -8.68
C GLY A 99 26.03 9.48 -7.26
N ASP A 100 25.29 10.14 -6.36
CA ASP A 100 25.03 9.70 -4.99
C ASP A 100 23.73 8.87 -4.85
N ARG A 101 23.16 8.43 -5.98
CA ARG A 101 21.89 7.72 -6.04
C ARG A 101 22.09 6.27 -6.46
N LEU A 102 21.50 5.36 -5.70
CA LEU A 102 21.48 3.93 -5.96
C LEU A 102 20.05 3.46 -6.21
N THR A 103 19.82 2.77 -7.32
CA THR A 103 18.55 2.10 -7.62
C THR A 103 18.68 0.63 -7.28
N LEU A 104 17.77 0.13 -6.45
CA LEU A 104 17.78 -1.24 -5.94
C LEU A 104 16.48 -1.95 -6.30
N ARG A 105 16.57 -3.25 -6.56
CA ARG A 105 15.43 -4.17 -6.50
C ARG A 105 15.47 -4.91 -5.17
N LEU A 106 14.35 -4.82 -4.44
CA LEU A 106 14.15 -5.50 -3.17
C LEU A 106 13.10 -6.59 -3.34
N ASN A 107 13.36 -7.81 -2.88
CA ASN A 107 12.34 -8.83 -2.72
C ASN A 107 11.82 -8.76 -1.28
N LEU A 108 10.57 -8.32 -1.12
CA LEU A 108 9.95 -8.04 0.18
C LEU A 108 8.87 -9.07 0.51
N ALA A 109 8.94 -9.64 1.71
CA ALA A 109 7.92 -10.54 2.23
C ALA A 109 6.65 -9.82 2.70
N SER A 110 6.79 -8.54 3.07
CA SER A 110 5.72 -7.69 3.59
C SER A 110 5.31 -6.56 2.62
N GLY A 111 5.78 -6.64 1.38
CA GLY A 111 5.61 -5.57 0.39
C GLY A 111 6.24 -4.22 0.78
N ILE A 112 5.99 -3.22 -0.06
CA ILE A 112 6.60 -1.89 0.10
C ILE A 112 6.11 -1.14 1.35
N GLU A 113 4.84 -1.31 1.74
CA GLU A 113 4.29 -0.63 2.92
C GLU A 113 4.95 -1.10 4.23
N GLY A 114 5.25 -2.39 4.35
CA GLY A 114 6.00 -2.91 5.50
C GLY A 114 7.43 -2.37 5.55
N PHE A 115 8.06 -2.20 4.37
CA PHE A 115 9.37 -1.55 4.29
C PHE A 115 9.31 -0.07 4.69
N ARG A 116 8.33 0.70 4.20
CA ARG A 116 8.10 2.10 4.62
C ARG A 116 7.85 2.20 6.12
N ALA A 117 7.09 1.26 6.70
CA ALA A 117 6.86 1.20 8.14
C ALA A 117 8.15 0.96 8.94
N ALA A 118 9.02 0.05 8.48
CA ALA A 118 10.31 -0.19 9.11
C ALA A 118 11.25 1.02 8.98
N VAL A 119 11.29 1.66 7.81
CA VAL A 119 12.04 2.91 7.59
C VAL A 119 11.59 4.01 8.54
N ARG A 120 10.28 4.21 8.74
CA ARG A 120 9.74 5.20 9.69
C ARG A 120 10.12 4.93 11.15
N GLN A 121 10.35 3.67 11.53
CA GLN A 121 10.76 3.28 12.88
C GLN A 121 12.27 3.24 13.07
N GLY A 122 13.03 3.11 11.97
CA GLY A 122 14.48 3.02 11.97
C GLY A 122 15.17 4.39 11.97
N ALA A 123 16.49 4.37 12.09
CA ALA A 123 17.35 5.57 12.08
C ALA A 123 18.37 5.59 10.92
N VAL A 124 18.28 4.65 9.98
CA VAL A 124 19.25 4.53 8.87
C VAL A 124 18.72 5.14 7.59
N LEU A 125 17.46 4.91 7.27
CA LEU A 125 16.80 5.47 6.09
C LEU A 125 15.69 6.42 6.53
N ARG A 126 15.46 7.43 5.71
CA ARG A 126 14.28 8.29 5.79
C ARG A 126 13.57 8.25 4.45
N GLU A 127 12.25 8.19 4.46
CA GLU A 127 11.47 8.34 3.24
C GLU A 127 11.52 9.78 2.72
N ASP A 128 11.80 9.94 1.44
CA ASP A 128 11.75 11.24 0.78
C ASP A 128 10.30 11.58 0.44
N THR A 129 9.90 12.82 0.70
CA THR A 129 8.53 13.30 0.48
C THR A 129 8.22 13.59 -0.99
N ASP A 130 9.16 13.34 -1.88
CA ASP A 130 8.96 13.60 -3.30
C ASP A 130 8.06 12.53 -3.91
N ALA A 131 6.92 12.94 -4.48
CA ALA A 131 5.86 12.07 -4.98
C ALA A 131 6.21 11.46 -6.34
N GLY A 132 7.44 10.98 -6.50
CA GLY A 132 7.90 10.29 -7.69
C GLY A 132 7.22 8.92 -7.85
N ALA A 133 7.14 8.43 -9.09
CA ALA A 133 6.57 7.10 -9.40
C ALA A 133 7.35 5.92 -8.77
N VAL A 134 8.60 6.15 -8.34
CA VAL A 134 9.46 5.18 -7.67
C VAL A 134 9.67 5.61 -6.21
N PRO A 135 9.38 4.74 -5.23
CA PRO A 135 9.66 5.01 -3.82
C PRO A 135 11.13 5.41 -3.61
N SER A 136 11.34 6.54 -2.94
CA SER A 136 12.67 7.15 -2.75
C SER A 136 12.97 7.37 -1.27
N PHE A 137 14.21 7.08 -0.89
CA PHE A 137 14.68 7.11 0.48
C PHE A 137 16.05 7.78 0.56
N GLY A 138 16.28 8.61 1.57
CA GLY A 138 17.58 9.18 1.89
C GLY A 138 18.30 8.36 2.94
N LEU A 139 19.59 8.06 2.74
CA LEU A 139 20.44 7.57 3.82
C LEU A 139 20.66 8.69 4.84
N MET A 140 20.41 8.39 6.12
CA MET A 140 20.70 9.33 7.20
C MET A 140 22.21 9.40 7.45
N PRO A 141 22.74 10.58 7.85
CA PRO A 141 24.15 10.74 8.18
C PRO A 141 24.61 9.83 9.33
#